data_AF-P74418-F1
#
_entry.id   AF-P74418-F1
#
_cell.length_a   1.000
_cell.length_b   1.000
_cell.length_c   1.000
_cell.angle_alpha   90.00
_cell.angle_beta   90.00
_cell.angle_gamma   90.00
#
_symmetry.space_group_name_H-M   'P 1'
#
loop_
_entity.id
_entity.type
_entity.pdbx_description
1 polymer ?
#
loop_
_entity_poly.entity_id
_entity_poly.type
_entity_poly.pdbx_seq_one_letter_code
_entity_poly.pdbx_strand_id
1 'polypeptide(L)'
;MLMRRQKLELITRKQLLELGLTSYQAQRITKELKPISKTKRGKNYNIQEVILSINTLLENKRIQKRTRTSLKKVIDILIPTLDNIIPISFTQENTSELQQLAQQALTTTLEVNRKLAKLERRSLEIKGRYE
;
A
#
# COMPACT_ATOMS: atom_id res chain seq x y z
N MET A 1 -1.90 -18.05 -21.36
CA MET A 1 -1.85 -18.59 -19.99
C MET A 1 -1.69 -17.41 -19.02
N LEU A 2 -2.82 -16.86 -18.53
CA LEU A 2 -2.83 -15.66 -17.69
C LEU A 2 -2.42 -16.03 -16.26
N MET A 3 -1.21 -15.65 -15.86
CA MET A 3 -0.86 -15.65 -14.44
C MET A 3 -1.67 -14.55 -13.76
N ARG A 4 -2.71 -14.94 -13.01
CA ARG A 4 -3.32 -14.10 -11.96
C ARG A 4 -2.20 -13.66 -11.02
N ARG A 5 -1.69 -12.44 -11.18
CA ARG A 5 -0.85 -11.81 -10.17
C ARG A 5 -1.72 -11.68 -8.91
N GLN A 6 -1.32 -12.37 -7.84
CA GLN A 6 -2.03 -12.32 -6.57
C GLN A 6 -1.93 -10.90 -6.00
N LYS A 7 -3.09 -10.32 -5.72
CA LYS A 7 -3.31 -9.08 -4.96
C LYS A 7 -2.74 -9.27 -3.54
N LEU A 8 -1.50 -8.84 -3.29
CA LEU A 8 -0.93 -8.87 -1.94
C LEU A 8 -1.09 -7.48 -1.31
N GLU A 9 -2.21 -7.27 -0.62
CA GLU A 9 -2.41 -6.07 0.24
C GLU A 9 -1.72 -6.22 1.60
N LEU A 10 -1.28 -7.44 1.93
CA LEU A 10 -0.85 -7.84 3.26
C LEU A 10 0.51 -8.54 3.23
N ILE A 11 1.32 -8.25 4.24
CA ILE A 11 2.64 -8.86 4.43
C ILE A 11 2.87 -9.29 5.87
N THR A 12 3.61 -10.38 6.06
CA THR A 12 4.03 -10.90 7.36
C THR A 12 5.49 -10.56 7.65
N ARG A 13 5.88 -10.62 8.94
CA ARG A 13 7.30 -10.53 9.33
C ARG A 13 8.19 -11.59 8.66
N LYS A 14 7.65 -12.79 8.41
CA LYS A 14 8.38 -13.87 7.72
C LYS A 14 8.71 -13.50 6.28
N GLN A 15 7.74 -12.92 5.57
CA GLN A 15 7.96 -12.42 4.22
C GLN A 15 8.97 -11.26 4.22
N LEU A 16 8.92 -10.35 5.20
CA LEU A 16 9.94 -9.29 5.34
C LEU A 16 11.36 -9.85 5.53
N LEU A 17 11.50 -10.95 6.28
CA LEU A 17 12.78 -11.68 6.42
C LEU A 17 13.23 -12.30 5.09
N GLU A 18 12.31 -12.93 4.37
CA GLU A 18 12.57 -13.54 3.05
C GLU A 18 12.99 -12.50 2.00
N LEU A 19 12.52 -11.25 2.15
CA LEU A 19 12.94 -10.09 1.34
C LEU A 19 14.33 -9.53 1.72
N GLY A 20 14.99 -10.10 2.72
CA GLY A 20 16.36 -9.76 3.09
C GLY A 20 16.51 -8.81 4.28
N LEU A 21 15.44 -8.60 5.07
CA LEU A 21 15.55 -7.92 6.35
C LEU A 21 15.99 -8.87 7.46
N THR A 22 16.61 -8.32 8.50
CA THR A 22 16.89 -9.07 9.73
C THR A 22 15.65 -9.14 10.63
N SER A 23 15.62 -10.10 11.55
CA SER A 23 14.51 -10.24 12.52
C SER A 23 14.27 -8.96 13.31
N TYR A 24 15.35 -8.30 13.73
CA TYR A 24 15.29 -7.02 14.42
C TYR A 24 14.67 -5.91 13.53
N GLN A 25 15.07 -5.82 12.26
CA GLN A 25 14.52 -4.82 11.33
C GLN A 25 13.01 -5.06 11.10
N ALA A 26 12.61 -6.30 10.83
CA ALA A 26 11.20 -6.65 10.64
C ALA A 26 10.35 -6.36 11.90
N GLN A 27 10.89 -6.65 13.09
CA GLN A 27 10.23 -6.32 14.35
C GLN A 27 10.13 -4.80 14.54
N ARG A 28 11.20 -4.05 14.26
CA ARG A 28 11.22 -2.59 14.42
C ARG A 28 10.23 -1.89 13.50
N ILE A 29 10.17 -2.29 12.23
CA ILE A 29 9.22 -1.76 11.24
C ILE A 29 7.77 -2.01 11.69
N THR A 30 7.50 -3.20 12.22
CA THR A 30 6.14 -3.63 12.59
C THR A 30 5.81 -3.41 14.07
N LYS A 31 6.66 -2.68 14.82
CA LYS A 31 6.50 -2.51 16.28
C LYS A 31 5.27 -1.68 16.61
N GLU A 32 5.09 -0.57 15.90
CA GLU A 32 4.00 0.38 16.09
C GLU A 32 2.82 0.12 15.14
N LEU A 33 2.94 -0.89 14.25
CA LEU A 33 1.90 -1.23 13.29
C LEU A 33 0.84 -2.14 13.92
N LYS A 34 -0.43 -1.83 13.66
CA LYS A 34 -1.55 -2.70 14.05
C LYS A 34 -1.71 -3.81 13.00
N PRO A 35 -1.74 -5.09 13.39
CA PRO A 35 -1.99 -6.15 12.43
C PRO A 35 -3.44 -6.09 11.94
N ILE A 36 -3.64 -6.13 10.61
CA ILE A 36 -4.97 -6.13 9.99
C ILE A 36 -5.64 -7.49 10.22
N SER A 37 -4.88 -8.57 10.10
CA SER A 37 -5.39 -9.93 10.26
C SER A 37 -4.28 -10.87 10.71
N LYS A 38 -4.63 -12.14 10.91
CA LYS A 38 -3.68 -13.22 11.21
C LYS A 38 -3.81 -14.33 10.18
N THR A 39 -2.67 -14.78 9.64
CA THR A 39 -2.59 -16.01 8.84
C THR A 39 -1.88 -17.07 9.67
N LYS A 40 -2.60 -18.11 10.08
CA LYS A 40 -2.11 -19.11 11.06
C LYS A 40 -1.62 -18.42 12.35
N ARG A 41 -0.33 -18.52 12.66
CA ARG A 41 0.33 -17.86 13.80
C ARG A 41 0.99 -16.52 13.43
N GLY A 42 1.00 -16.15 12.15
CA GLY A 42 1.60 -14.91 11.65
C GLY A 42 0.63 -13.73 11.70
N LYS A 43 1.14 -12.56 12.09
CA LYS A 43 0.43 -11.28 11.97
C LYS A 43 0.63 -10.72 10.56
N ASN A 44 -0.46 -10.29 9.95
CA ASN A 44 -0.46 -9.63 8.65
C ASN A 44 -0.55 -8.12 8.84
N TYR A 45 0.28 -7.39 8.11
CA TYR A 45 0.39 -5.94 8.14
C TYR A 45 0.07 -5.38 6.76
N ASN A 46 -0.48 -4.18 6.69
CA ASN A 46 -0.66 -3.48 5.43
C ASN A 46 0.71 -3.18 4.79
N ILE A 47 0.89 -3.49 3.50
CA ILE A 47 2.13 -3.15 2.81
C ILE A 47 2.36 -1.62 2.78
N GLN A 48 1.30 -0.82 2.63
CA GLN A 48 1.41 0.65 2.63
C GLN A 48 1.96 1.18 3.96
N GLU A 49 1.40 0.72 5.08
CA GLU A 49 1.87 1.10 6.41
C GLU A 49 3.30 0.63 6.68
N VAL A 50 3.66 -0.55 6.15
CA VAL A 50 5.02 -1.08 6.21
C VAL A 50 6.00 -0.20 5.43
N ILE A 51 5.65 0.22 4.21
CA ILE A 51 6.48 1.14 3.40
C ILE A 51 6.65 2.49 4.13
N LEU A 52 5.58 3.05 4.67
CA LEU A 52 5.63 4.29 5.45
C LEU A 52 6.56 4.15 6.66
N SER A 53 6.44 3.06 7.42
CA SER A 53 7.31 2.78 8.56
C SER A 53 8.79 2.62 8.15
N ILE A 54 9.06 2.00 7.00
CA ILE A 54 10.42 1.91 6.46
C ILE A 54 10.95 3.31 6.08
N ASN A 55 10.14 4.16 5.45
CA ASN A 55 10.53 5.53 5.12
C ASN A 55 10.85 6.35 6.38
N THR A 56 10.01 6.27 7.41
CA THR A 56 10.27 6.90 8.71
C THR A 56 11.58 6.41 9.34
N LEU A 57 11.92 5.13 9.19
CA LEU A 57 13.23 4.64 9.61
C LEU A 57 14.34 5.28 8.76
N LEU A 58 14.21 5.31 7.44
CA LEU A 58 15.22 5.84 6.52
C LEU A 58 15.56 7.32 6.76
N GLU A 59 14.62 8.12 7.25
CA GLU A 59 14.82 9.52 7.67
C GLU A 59 15.81 9.66 8.83
N ASN A 60 15.98 8.62 9.66
CA ASN A 60 16.92 8.65 10.77
C ASN A 60 18.38 8.61 10.26
N LYS A 61 19.10 9.72 10.47
CA LYS A 61 20.51 9.90 10.09
C LYS A 61 21.48 8.91 10.74
N ARG A 62 21.11 8.29 11.86
CA ARG A 62 21.96 7.35 12.61
C ARG A 62 21.86 5.90 12.12
N ILE A 63 21.07 5.62 11.08
CA ILE A 63 20.98 4.28 10.51
C ILE A 63 22.26 3.94 9.74
N GLN A 64 22.81 2.75 10.02
CA GLN A 64 23.97 2.22 9.30
C GLN A 64 23.70 2.09 7.80
N LYS A 65 24.71 2.42 6.98
CA LYS A 65 24.62 2.37 5.51
C LYS A 65 24.10 1.02 4.99
N ARG A 66 24.56 -0.09 5.55
CA ARG A 66 24.11 -1.45 5.20
C ARG A 66 22.61 -1.63 5.42
N THR A 67 22.10 -1.23 6.59
CA THR A 67 20.67 -1.27 6.91
C THR A 67 19.87 -0.39 5.97
N ARG A 68 20.34 0.83 5.68
CA ARG A 68 19.70 1.72 4.71
C ARG A 68 19.57 1.07 3.33
N THR A 69 20.62 0.40 2.85
CA THR A 69 20.58 -0.32 1.57
C THR A 69 19.56 -1.48 1.60
N SER A 70 19.54 -2.29 2.66
CA SER A 70 18.56 -3.38 2.79
C SER A 70 17.12 -2.86 2.81
N LEU A 71 16.85 -1.79 3.55
CA LEU A 71 15.52 -1.17 3.63
C LEU A 71 15.07 -0.60 2.28
N LYS A 72 15.96 0.07 1.53
CA LYS A 72 15.66 0.56 0.18
C LYS A 72 15.34 -0.58 -0.79
N LYS A 73 16.15 -1.65 -0.79
CA LYS A 73 15.88 -2.83 -1.63
C LYS A 73 14.51 -3.44 -1.35
N VAL A 74 14.10 -3.52 -0.09
CA VAL A 74 12.77 -4.03 0.27
C VAL A 74 11.67 -3.08 -0.22
N ILE A 75 11.83 -1.76 -0.11
CA ILE A 75 10.88 -0.81 -0.70
C ILE A 75 10.76 -1.01 -2.22
N ASP A 76 11.88 -1.14 -2.93
CA ASP A 76 11.90 -1.33 -4.39
C ASP A 76 11.17 -2.60 -4.83
N ILE A 77 11.10 -3.62 -3.95
CA ILE A 77 10.33 -4.85 -4.18
C ILE A 77 8.85 -4.66 -3.80
N LEU A 78 8.56 -3.92 -2.73
CA LEU A 78 7.19 -3.74 -2.23
C LEU A 78 6.37 -2.74 -3.04
N ILE A 79 6.96 -1.66 -3.55
CA ILE A 79 6.24 -0.65 -4.34
C ILE A 79 5.55 -1.26 -5.57
N PRO A 80 6.22 -2.07 -6.42
CA PRO A 80 5.57 -2.69 -7.58
C PRO A 80 4.44 -3.65 -7.24
N THR A 81 4.37 -4.15 -6.00
CA THR A 81 3.27 -5.03 -5.55
C THR A 81 1.98 -4.25 -5.24
N LEU A 82 2.08 -2.93 -5.14
CA LEU A 82 0.97 -2.03 -4.93
C LEU A 82 0.56 -1.43 -6.27
N ASP A 83 -0.49 -1.98 -6.89
CA ASP A 83 -1.10 -1.47 -8.13
C ASP A 83 -1.53 0.02 -8.05
N ASN A 84 -1.50 0.63 -6.86
CA ASN A 84 -2.00 1.99 -6.58
C ASN A 84 -0.97 2.99 -6.06
N ILE A 85 0.33 2.64 -5.93
CA ILE A 85 1.35 3.65 -5.58
C ILE A 85 1.97 4.20 -6.86
N ILE A 86 1.52 5.38 -7.26
CA ILE A 86 2.30 6.26 -8.13
C ILE A 86 3.44 6.79 -7.25
N PRO A 87 4.72 6.43 -7.49
CA PRO A 87 5.82 7.05 -6.77
C PRO A 87 5.89 8.52 -7.18
N ILE A 88 5.35 9.40 -6.35
CA ILE A 88 5.46 10.85 -6.57
C ILE A 88 6.84 11.26 -6.06
N SER A 89 7.79 11.35 -6.98
CA SER A 89 9.02 12.10 -6.78
C SER A 89 8.65 13.58 -6.65
N PHE A 90 8.49 14.08 -5.42
CA PHE A 90 8.39 15.52 -5.17
C PHE A 90 9.78 16.15 -5.32
N THR A 91 10.28 16.23 -6.56
CA THR A 91 11.28 17.23 -6.94
C THR A 91 10.55 18.55 -7.10
N GLN A 92 11.03 19.57 -6.39
CA GLN A 92 10.34 20.81 -6.01
C GLN A 92 9.93 21.76 -7.16
N GLU A 93 9.91 21.35 -8.43
CA GLU A 93 9.81 22.31 -9.54
C GLU A 93 8.53 22.23 -10.40
N ASN A 94 7.66 21.22 -10.26
CA ASN A 94 6.42 21.10 -11.09
C ASN A 94 5.15 20.75 -10.28
N THR A 95 4.96 21.36 -9.11
CA THR A 95 3.90 20.98 -8.17
C THR A 95 2.48 21.36 -8.62
N SER A 96 2.29 22.35 -9.50
CA SER A 96 0.96 22.86 -9.82
C SER A 96 0.12 21.91 -10.70
N GLU A 97 0.67 21.46 -11.83
CA GLU A 97 -0.11 20.67 -12.81
C GLU A 97 -0.38 19.24 -12.33
N LEU A 98 0.59 18.63 -11.65
CA LEU A 98 0.43 17.29 -11.06
C LEU A 98 -0.59 17.30 -9.91
N GLN A 99 -0.63 18.38 -9.13
CA GLN A 99 -1.62 18.54 -8.06
C GLN A 99 -3.03 18.74 -8.64
N GLN A 100 -3.15 19.45 -9.76
CA GLN A 100 -4.41 19.59 -10.49
C GLN A 100 -4.89 18.26 -11.09
N LEU A 101 -3.99 17.50 -11.72
CA LEU A 101 -4.29 16.15 -12.26
C LEU A 101 -4.71 15.17 -11.15
N ALA A 102 -4.04 15.20 -9.99
CA ALA A 102 -4.41 14.39 -8.84
C ALA A 102 -5.80 14.76 -8.29
N GLN A 103 -6.11 16.06 -8.20
CA GLN A 103 -7.44 16.54 -7.81
C GLN A 103 -8.51 16.13 -8.83
N GLN A 104 -8.20 16.21 -10.13
CA GLN A 104 -9.11 15.76 -11.19
C GLN A 104 -9.36 14.25 -11.13
N ALA A 105 -8.33 13.44 -10.88
CA ALA A 105 -8.47 12.00 -10.70
C ALA A 105 -9.32 11.65 -9.45
N LEU A 106 -9.11 12.35 -8.34
CA LEU A 106 -9.91 12.15 -7.11
C LEU A 106 -11.39 12.51 -7.33
N THR A 107 -11.67 13.63 -8.00
CA THR A 107 -13.04 14.07 -8.29
C THR A 107 -13.77 13.11 -9.23
N THR A 108 -13.13 12.67 -10.32
CA THR A 108 -13.70 11.65 -11.20
C THR A 108 -13.97 10.33 -10.48
N THR A 109 -13.06 9.90 -9.60
CA THR A 109 -13.26 8.68 -8.81
C THR A 109 -14.47 8.78 -7.87
N LEU A 110 -14.66 9.94 -7.22
CA LEU A 110 -15.83 10.21 -6.39
C LEU A 110 -17.14 10.20 -7.20
N GLU A 111 -17.13 10.73 -8.42
CA GLU A 111 -18.29 10.70 -9.31
C GLU A 111 -18.64 9.28 -9.78
N VAL A 112 -17.64 8.47 -10.12
CA VAL A 112 -17.83 7.06 -10.48
C VAL A 112 -18.43 6.29 -9.30
N ASN A 113 -17.91 6.49 -8.09
CA ASN A 113 -18.43 5.84 -6.89
C ASN A 113 -19.89 6.25 -6.59
N ARG A 114 -20.25 7.52 -6.79
CA ARG A 114 -21.64 7.98 -6.67
C ARG A 114 -22.55 7.34 -7.72
N LYS A 115 -22.08 7.16 -8.95
CA LYS A 115 -22.83 6.50 -10.03
C LYS A 115 -23.01 5.01 -9.72
N LEU A 116 -21.97 4.32 -9.26
CA LEU A 116 -22.05 2.92 -8.82
C LEU A 116 -23.06 2.74 -7.69
N ALA A 117 -23.01 3.57 -6.64
CA ALA A 117 -23.97 3.51 -5.54
C ALA A 117 -25.43 3.72 -6.01
N LYS A 118 -25.66 4.58 -7.01
CA LYS A 118 -27.00 4.75 -7.62
C LYS A 118 -27.45 3.52 -8.40
N LEU A 119 -26.53 2.88 -9.13
CA LEU A 119 -26.83 1.65 -9.88
C LEU A 119 -27.12 0.48 -8.94
N GLU A 120 -26.36 0.35 -7.86
CA GLU A 120 -26.59 -0.66 -6.82
C GLU A 120 -27.97 -0.50 -6.18
N ARG A 121 -28.33 0.73 -5.78
CA ARG A 121 -29.68 1.04 -5.25
C ARG A 121 -30.79 0.67 -6.24
N ARG A 122 -30.65 1.05 -7.51
CA ARG A 122 -31.62 0.66 -8.56
C ARG A 122 -31.71 -0.85 -8.74
N SER A 123 -30.58 -1.57 -8.67
CA SER A 123 -30.58 -3.04 -8.79
C SER A 123 -31.33 -3.71 -7.64
N LEU A 124 -31.22 -3.16 -6.41
CA LEU A 124 -31.91 -3.64 -5.23
C LEU A 124 -33.41 -3.31 -5.29
N GLU A 125 -33.79 -2.12 -5.75
CA GLU A 125 -35.19 -1.76 -6.00
C GLU A 125 -35.85 -2.65 -7.05
N ILE A 126 -35.13 -3.01 -8.10
CA ILE A 126 -35.63 -3.95 -9.12
C ILE A 126 -35.81 -5.34 -8.51
N LYS A 127 -34.80 -5.87 -7.79
CA LYS A 127 -34.90 -7.19 -7.15
C LYS A 127 -36.06 -7.27 -6.15
N GLY A 128 -36.22 -6.25 -5.29
CA GLY A 128 -37.32 -6.20 -4.31
C GLY A 128 -38.72 -5.98 -4.91
N ARG A 129 -38.85 -5.72 -6.23
CA ARG A 129 -40.13 -5.69 -6.94
C ARG A 129 -40.52 -7.02 -7.59
N TYR A 130 -39.59 -7.97 -7.68
CA TYR A 130 -39.80 -9.29 -8.30
C TYR A 130 -39.65 -10.44 -7.29
N GLU A 131 -39.59 -10.14 -5.99
CA GLU A 131 -39.84 -11.03 -4.86
C GLU A 131 -41.22 -10.71 -4.26
#